data_AF-A0A2G9U9R5-F1
#
_entry.id   AF-A0A2G9U9R5-F1
#
_cell.length_a   1.000
_cell.length_b   1.000
_cell.length_c   1.000
_cell.angle_alpha   90.00
_cell.angle_beta   90.00
_cell.angle_gamma   90.00
#
_symmetry.space_group_name_H-M   'P 1'
#
loop_
_entity.id
_entity.type
_entity.pdbx_description
1 polymer ?
#
loop_
_entity_poly.entity_id
_entity_poly.type
_entity_poly.pdbx_seq_one_letter_code
_entity_poly.pdbx_strand_id
1 'polypeptide(L)'
;MSVDFYTLKDAYFSITLTGVAVGHLATSRQAARHAVCKSGAFAAGATSLAEPLDCSDCPKGYVCEDKLCCPKKDYLCGLQYDAGKFGDKGSHTPRYFYSKSLKNCMLFTFYGRDGNANNFATYNECKDMCMT
;
A
#
# COMPACT_ATOMS: atom_id res chain seq x y z
N MET A 1 38.70 8.35 -14.58
CA MET A 1 38.10 9.08 -15.72
C MET A 1 37.68 8.05 -16.76
N SER A 2 36.56 8.32 -17.46
CA SER A 2 35.87 7.46 -18.45
C SER A 2 34.93 6.40 -17.84
N VAL A 3 33.60 6.59 -17.77
CA VAL A 3 32.51 6.43 -18.80
C VAL A 3 32.27 4.95 -19.18
N ASP A 4 31.06 4.36 -19.25
CA ASP A 4 29.67 4.80 -19.42
C ASP A 4 28.70 3.85 -18.66
N PHE A 5 27.54 4.37 -18.23
CA PHE A 5 26.42 3.55 -17.71
C PHE A 5 25.36 3.38 -18.81
N TYR A 6 25.39 2.25 -19.53
CA TYR A 6 24.26 1.84 -20.36
C TYR A 6 23.20 1.15 -19.50
N THR A 7 22.03 1.78 -19.38
CA THR A 7 20.87 1.24 -18.66
C THR A 7 20.14 0.22 -19.52
N LEU A 8 20.35 -1.07 -19.24
CA LEU A 8 19.44 -2.14 -19.64
C LEU A 8 19.27 -3.14 -18.47
N LYS A 9 18.24 -2.88 -17.67
CA LYS A 9 17.56 -3.81 -16.74
C LYS A 9 18.47 -4.65 -15.81
N ASP A 10 18.76 -4.06 -14.65
CA ASP A 10 18.76 -4.70 -13.33
C ASP A 10 19.76 -5.83 -13.00
N ALA A 11 20.99 -5.80 -13.53
CA ALA A 11 22.09 -6.61 -13.00
C ALA A 11 23.35 -5.76 -12.76
N TYR A 12 23.78 -5.63 -11.50
CA TYR A 12 25.11 -5.14 -11.15
C TYR A 12 26.00 -6.32 -10.80
N PHE A 13 27.11 -6.44 -11.51
CA PHE A 13 28.13 -7.44 -11.27
C PHE A 13 29.40 -6.77 -10.74
N SER A 14 29.87 -7.19 -9.56
CA SER A 14 31.16 -6.79 -9.03
C SER A 14 32.17 -7.90 -9.33
N ILE A 15 33.19 -7.61 -10.14
CA ILE A 15 34.30 -8.55 -10.37
C ILE A 15 35.38 -8.26 -9.34
N THR A 16 35.70 -9.23 -8.48
CA THR A 16 36.86 -9.17 -7.58
C THR A 16 38.09 -9.76 -8.26
N LEU A 17 39.30 -9.34 -7.84
CA LEU A 17 40.59 -9.76 -8.42
C LEU A 17 40.84 -11.29 -8.42
N THR A 18 40.01 -12.08 -7.73
CA THR A 18 40.07 -13.55 -7.68
C THR A 18 39.10 -14.26 -8.62
N GLY A 19 38.34 -13.52 -9.44
CA GLY A 19 37.53 -14.10 -10.53
C GLY A 19 36.24 -14.81 -10.10
N VAL A 20 35.80 -14.68 -8.83
CA VAL A 20 34.55 -15.27 -8.37
C VAL A 20 33.40 -14.27 -8.52
N ALA A 21 32.42 -14.65 -9.33
CA ALA A 21 31.13 -14.00 -9.43
C ALA A 21 30.31 -14.22 -8.15
N VAL A 22 30.23 -13.23 -7.26
CA VAL A 22 29.28 -13.28 -6.13
C VAL A 22 27.97 -12.63 -6.57
N GLY A 23 26.98 -13.46 -6.89
CA GLY A 23 25.62 -12.99 -7.10
C GLY A 23 25.02 -12.59 -5.77
N HIS A 24 24.94 -11.28 -5.49
CA HIS A 24 24.07 -10.81 -4.43
C HIS A 24 22.63 -10.86 -4.97
N LEU A 25 21.79 -11.72 -4.38
CA LEU A 25 20.34 -11.60 -4.51
C LEU A 25 19.98 -10.20 -4.04
N ALA A 26 19.73 -9.30 -5.00
CA ALA A 26 19.12 -8.03 -4.73
C ALA A 26 17.74 -8.34 -4.16
N THR A 27 17.58 -8.24 -2.85
CA THR A 27 16.26 -8.12 -2.24
C THR A 27 15.69 -6.84 -2.82
N SER A 28 14.83 -6.99 -3.83
CA SER A 28 14.07 -5.93 -4.47
C SER A 28 13.62 -4.93 -3.40
N ARG A 29 14.23 -3.75 -3.35
CA ARG A 29 13.64 -2.58 -2.70
C ARG A 29 12.56 -2.06 -3.64
N GLN A 30 11.53 -2.87 -3.90
CA GLN A 30 10.26 -2.32 -4.31
C GLN A 30 9.79 -1.49 -3.13
N ALA A 31 9.63 -0.18 -3.33
CA ALA A 31 8.89 0.65 -2.40
C ALA A 31 7.61 -0.11 -2.08
N ALA A 32 7.49 -0.60 -0.84
CA ALA A 32 6.45 -1.55 -0.45
C ALA A 32 5.10 -0.98 -0.88
N ARG A 33 4.53 -1.55 -1.95
CA ARG A 33 3.18 -1.20 -2.34
C ARG A 33 2.32 -1.80 -1.26
N HIS A 34 1.72 -0.93 -0.45
CA HIS A 34 0.75 -1.28 0.56
C HIS A 34 -0.20 -2.35 0.01
N ALA A 35 -0.44 -3.43 0.74
CA ALA A 35 -1.33 -4.48 0.31
C ALA A 35 -2.77 -3.96 0.17
N VAL A 36 -3.38 -4.23 -0.99
CA VAL A 36 -4.72 -3.76 -1.35
C VAL A 36 -5.62 -4.97 -1.57
N CYS A 37 -6.82 -4.93 -1.00
CA CYS A 37 -7.87 -5.93 -1.17
C CYS A 37 -8.53 -5.83 -2.54
N LYS A 38 -9.33 -6.82 -2.91
CA LYS A 38 -10.10 -6.80 -4.16
C LYS A 38 -11.03 -5.58 -4.29
N SER A 39 -11.49 -5.04 -3.16
CA SER A 39 -12.29 -3.81 -3.08
C SER A 39 -11.53 -2.51 -3.34
N GLY A 40 -10.21 -2.56 -3.53
CA GLY A 40 -9.37 -1.36 -3.64
C GLY A 40 -9.00 -0.73 -2.29
N ALA A 41 -9.55 -1.23 -1.18
CA ALA A 41 -9.20 -0.78 0.17
C ALA A 41 -7.89 -1.40 0.66
N PHE A 42 -7.20 -0.71 1.56
CA PHE A 42 -6.03 -1.30 2.23
C PHE A 42 -6.40 -2.47 3.14
N ALA A 43 -5.58 -3.53 3.08
CA ALA A 43 -5.65 -4.64 4.02
C ALA A 43 -5.24 -4.20 5.43
N ALA A 44 -5.67 -4.95 6.45
CA ALA A 44 -5.28 -4.66 7.83
C ALA A 44 -3.75 -4.67 8.01
N GLY A 45 -3.22 -3.66 8.69
CA GLY A 45 -1.78 -3.51 8.91
C GLY A 45 -0.99 -2.98 7.70
N ALA A 46 -1.56 -2.94 6.49
CA ALA A 46 -0.84 -2.56 5.27
C ALA A 46 -0.24 -1.14 5.31
N THR A 47 -0.82 -0.23 6.11
CA THR A 47 -0.36 1.15 6.28
C THR A 47 0.51 1.35 7.52
N SER A 48 0.58 0.39 8.44
CA SER A 48 1.11 0.61 9.79
C SER A 48 2.22 -0.38 10.18
N LEU A 49 2.31 -1.51 9.48
CA LEU A 49 3.23 -2.60 9.75
C LEU A 49 4.19 -2.78 8.57
N ALA A 50 5.28 -3.52 8.80
CA ALA A 50 6.21 -3.91 7.74
C ALA A 50 5.55 -4.83 6.70
N GLU A 51 4.65 -5.71 7.15
CA GLU A 51 3.86 -6.63 6.34
C GLU A 51 2.39 -6.59 6.79
N PRO A 52 1.42 -6.80 5.88
CA PRO A 52 0.01 -6.86 6.24
C PRO A 52 -0.28 -8.05 7.16
N LEU A 53 -1.36 -7.95 7.94
CA LEU A 53 -1.81 -9.06 8.79
C LEU A 53 -2.26 -10.25 7.94
N ASP A 54 -1.82 -11.43 8.33
CA ASP A 54 -2.31 -12.69 7.77
C ASP A 54 -3.70 -13.06 8.32
N CYS A 55 -4.32 -14.06 7.70
CA CYS A 55 -5.66 -14.50 8.04
C CYS A 55 -5.81 -15.33 9.32
N SER A 56 -4.75 -15.47 10.14
CA SER A 56 -4.83 -16.28 11.36
C SER A 56 -5.82 -15.68 12.36
N ASP A 57 -5.86 -14.35 12.48
CA ASP A 57 -6.81 -13.63 13.34
C ASP A 57 -7.10 -12.22 12.80
N CYS A 58 -8.15 -12.08 12.00
CA CYS A 58 -8.51 -10.78 11.44
C CYS A 58 -9.20 -9.89 12.49
N PRO A 59 -8.81 -8.61 12.59
CA PRO A 59 -9.42 -7.68 13.53
C PRO A 59 -10.91 -7.47 13.23
N LYS A 60 -11.66 -7.02 14.25
CA LYS A 60 -13.09 -6.73 14.10
C LYS A 60 -13.36 -5.76 12.95
N GLY A 61 -14.32 -6.11 12.10
CA GLY A 61 -14.65 -5.33 10.90
C GLY A 61 -13.90 -5.78 9.65
N TYR A 62 -13.03 -6.79 9.75
CA TYR A 62 -12.32 -7.41 8.64
C TYR A 62 -12.76 -8.87 8.45
N VAL A 63 -12.45 -9.42 7.28
CA VAL A 63 -12.67 -10.81 6.88
C VAL A 63 -11.47 -11.28 6.06
N CYS A 64 -11.13 -12.56 6.15
CA CYS A 64 -10.07 -13.12 5.32
C CYS A 64 -10.51 -13.22 3.85
N GLU A 65 -9.77 -12.57 2.96
CA GLU A 65 -9.91 -12.67 1.50
C GLU A 65 -8.51 -12.79 0.90
N ASP A 66 -8.26 -13.82 0.09
CA ASP A 66 -6.98 -14.03 -0.60
C ASP A 66 -5.74 -13.92 0.32
N LYS A 67 -5.83 -14.49 1.54
CA LYS A 67 -4.81 -14.45 2.61
C LYS A 67 -4.56 -13.07 3.25
N LEU A 68 -5.39 -12.09 2.94
CA LEU A 68 -5.36 -10.76 3.54
C LEU A 68 -6.58 -10.54 4.42
N CYS A 69 -6.41 -9.85 5.54
CA CYS A 69 -7.55 -9.33 6.28
C CYS A 69 -8.10 -8.10 5.58
N CYS A 70 -9.24 -8.27 4.92
CA CYS A 70 -9.91 -7.24 4.12
C CYS A 70 -11.12 -6.63 4.84
N PRO A 71 -11.28 -5.31 4.77
CA PRO A 71 -12.29 -4.60 5.54
C PRO A 71 -13.68 -4.81 4.94
N LYS A 72 -14.67 -5.09 5.79
CA LYS A 72 -16.08 -5.23 5.39
C LYS A 72 -16.68 -3.86 5.07
N LYS A 73 -17.64 -3.83 4.14
CA LYS A 73 -18.33 -2.60 3.70
C LYS A 73 -19.03 -1.86 4.83
N ASP A 74 -19.74 -2.58 5.70
CA ASP A 74 -20.47 -2.03 6.85
C ASP A 74 -19.55 -1.35 7.88
N TYR A 75 -18.32 -1.84 7.98
CA TYR A 75 -17.27 -1.25 8.80
C TYR A 75 -16.56 -0.09 8.10
N LEU A 76 -15.96 -0.33 6.93
CA LEU A 76 -15.10 0.61 6.22
C LEU A 76 -15.79 1.91 5.85
N CYS A 77 -16.96 1.81 5.20
CA CYS A 77 -17.69 2.98 4.73
C CYS A 77 -18.26 3.80 5.91
N GLY A 78 -18.11 3.26 7.12
CA GLY A 78 -18.36 3.88 8.42
C GLY A 78 -17.30 4.83 8.93
N LEU A 79 -16.06 4.68 8.47
CA LEU A 79 -14.91 5.37 9.02
C LEU A 79 -14.84 6.80 8.49
N GLN A 80 -14.32 7.71 9.32
CA GLN A 80 -13.81 8.99 8.83
C GLN A 80 -12.56 8.76 7.98
N TYR A 81 -12.18 9.74 7.17
CA TYR A 81 -10.85 9.69 6.56
C TYR A 81 -9.77 9.76 7.64
N ASP A 82 -8.62 9.17 7.37
CA ASP A 82 -7.45 9.27 8.22
C ASP A 82 -6.22 9.51 7.34
N ALA A 83 -5.68 10.72 7.44
CA ALA A 83 -4.50 11.13 6.68
C ALA A 83 -3.24 10.35 7.13
N GLY A 84 -3.29 9.70 8.29
CA GLY A 84 -2.18 8.98 8.86
C GLY A 84 -1.07 9.94 9.32
N LYS A 85 0.17 9.47 9.32
CA LYS A 85 1.33 10.25 9.77
C LYS A 85 2.30 10.54 8.64
N PHE A 86 3.02 11.65 8.80
CA PHE A 86 4.22 11.91 8.02
C PHE A 86 5.25 10.83 8.35
N GLY A 87 5.76 10.14 7.34
CA GLY A 87 6.94 9.28 7.49
C GLY A 87 8.22 10.05 7.21
N ASP A 88 9.35 9.58 7.74
CA ASP A 88 10.69 10.14 7.47
C ASP A 88 11.05 10.12 5.96
N LYS A 89 10.35 9.29 5.18
CA LYS A 89 10.44 9.15 3.72
C LYS A 89 9.06 9.07 3.02
N GLY A 90 7.99 9.48 3.70
CA GLY A 90 6.62 9.29 3.22
C GLY A 90 6.28 10.19 2.02
N SER A 91 5.83 9.59 0.91
CA SER A 91 5.24 10.34 -0.20
C SER A 91 3.79 10.69 0.15
N HIS A 92 3.43 11.97 0.04
CA HIS A 92 2.05 12.41 0.17
C HIS A 92 1.31 12.13 -1.13
N THR A 93 0.20 11.40 -1.04
CA THR A 93 -0.57 11.01 -2.22
C THR A 93 -2.03 11.43 -2.09
N PRO A 94 -2.64 11.95 -3.18
CA PRO A 94 -4.07 12.17 -3.23
C PRO A 94 -4.78 10.82 -3.22
N ARG A 95 -5.81 10.69 -2.38
CA ARG A 95 -6.64 9.49 -2.18
C ARG A 95 -8.10 9.88 -2.08
N TYR A 96 -8.98 8.89 -2.14
CA TYR A 96 -10.41 9.07 -1.98
C TYR A 96 -10.92 8.36 -0.73
N PHE A 97 -11.86 8.97 -0.03
CA PHE A 97 -12.60 8.36 1.06
C PHE A 97 -14.09 8.59 0.86
N TYR A 98 -14.92 7.67 1.36
CA TYR A 98 -16.36 7.87 1.35
C TYR A 98 -16.79 8.78 2.50
N SER A 99 -17.44 9.90 2.16
CA SER A 99 -18.06 10.79 3.12
C SER A 99 -19.54 10.44 3.28
N LYS A 100 -19.94 9.96 4.47
CA LYS A 100 -21.34 9.67 4.78
C LYS A 100 -22.24 10.91 4.74
N SER A 101 -21.73 12.08 5.15
CA SER A 101 -22.51 13.31 5.19
C SER A 101 -22.87 13.80 3.79
N LEU A 102 -21.92 13.68 2.86
CA LEU A 102 -22.11 14.08 1.45
C LEU A 102 -22.64 12.93 0.58
N LYS A 103 -22.68 11.71 1.11
CA LYS A 103 -23.01 10.47 0.37
C LYS A 103 -22.19 10.34 -0.92
N ASN A 104 -20.91 10.72 -0.86
CA ASN A 104 -20.04 10.77 -2.02
C ASN A 104 -18.58 10.52 -1.64
N CYS A 105 -17.76 10.13 -2.61
CA CYS A 105 -16.33 9.96 -2.44
C CYS A 105 -15.59 11.29 -2.62
N MET A 106 -14.81 11.66 -1.61
CA MET A 106 -14.11 12.94 -1.50
C MET A 106 -12.61 12.73 -1.53
N LEU A 107 -11.88 13.69 -2.11
CA LEU A 107 -10.43 13.67 -2.14
C LEU A 107 -9.84 14.06 -0.78
N PHE A 108 -8.78 13.40 -0.36
CA PHE A 108 -7.95 13.79 0.78
C PHE A 108 -6.48 13.45 0.53
N THR A 109 -5.58 14.01 1.34
CA THR A 109 -4.15 13.68 1.28
C THR A 109 -3.84 12.60 2.30
N PHE A 110 -3.29 11.46 1.83
CA PHE A 110 -2.74 10.43 2.69
C PHE A 110 -1.22 10.63 2.81
N TYR A 111 -0.71 10.63 4.04
CA TYR A 111 0.70 10.90 4.34
C TYR A 111 1.62 9.68 4.26
N GLY A 112 1.05 8.51 3.94
CA GLY A 112 1.80 7.33 3.52
C GLY A 112 1.98 6.26 4.58
N ARG A 113 1.53 6.48 5.82
CA ARG A 113 1.52 5.48 6.89
C ARG A 113 0.44 5.76 7.94
N ASP A 114 0.09 4.75 8.74
CA ASP A 114 -0.80 4.82 9.90
C ASP A 114 -2.20 5.39 9.57
N GLY A 115 -2.66 5.29 8.32
CA GLY A 115 -4.04 5.64 7.94
C GLY A 115 -4.98 4.44 8.00
N ASN A 116 -6.27 4.69 7.84
CA ASN A 116 -7.31 3.65 7.91
C ASN A 116 -7.74 3.12 6.53
N ALA A 117 -8.71 2.20 6.53
CA ALA A 117 -9.16 1.49 5.35
C ALA A 117 -10.11 2.27 4.44
N ASN A 118 -10.75 3.36 4.90
CA ASN A 118 -11.54 4.26 4.06
C ASN A 118 -10.61 5.17 3.25
N ASN A 119 -9.81 4.54 2.39
CA ASN A 119 -8.69 5.11 1.66
C ASN A 119 -8.51 4.34 0.35
N PHE A 120 -8.90 4.95 -0.74
CA PHE A 120 -8.90 4.38 -2.09
C PHE A 120 -7.98 5.18 -3.00
N ALA A 121 -7.35 4.50 -3.97
CA ALA A 121 -6.48 5.18 -4.94
C ALA A 121 -7.30 5.97 -5.96
N THR A 122 -8.50 5.50 -6.28
CA THR A 122 -9.38 6.11 -7.29
C THR A 122 -10.78 6.38 -6.76
N TYR A 123 -11.47 7.34 -7.38
CA TYR A 123 -12.88 7.62 -7.10
C TYR A 123 -13.76 6.38 -7.34
N ASN A 124 -13.49 5.62 -8.40
CA ASN A 124 -14.30 4.46 -8.78
C ASN A 124 -14.22 3.33 -7.75
N GLU A 125 -13.03 3.01 -7.22
CA GLU A 125 -12.90 2.01 -6.14
C GLU A 125 -13.72 2.41 -4.90
N CYS A 126 -13.65 3.69 -4.51
CA CYS A 126 -14.44 4.21 -3.40
C CYS A 126 -15.95 4.12 -3.68
N LYS A 127 -16.37 4.51 -4.89
CA LYS A 127 -17.77 4.46 -5.32
C LYS A 127 -18.29 3.02 -5.33
N ASP A 128 -17.54 2.12 -5.94
CA ASP A 128 -17.94 0.71 -6.08
C ASP A 128 -18.04 0.03 -4.71
N MET A 129 -17.18 0.41 -3.76
CA MET A 129 -17.23 -0.11 -2.39
C MET A 129 -18.39 0.48 -1.56
N CYS A 130 -18.60 1.80 -1.60
CA CYS A 130 -19.45 2.48 -0.61
C CYS A 130 -20.75 3.11 -1.14
N MET A 131 -20.91 3.22 -2.45
CA MET A 131 -22.09 3.86 -3.09
C MET A 131 -22.97 2.86 -3.85
N THR A 132 -22.65 1.57 -3.76
CA THR A 132 -23.41 0.44 -4.33
C THR A 132 -24.46 -0.12 -3.37
#